data_AF-A0AAX4PG64-F1
#
_entry.id   AF-A0AAX4PG64-F1
#
_cell.length_a   1.000
_cell.length_b   1.000
_cell.length_c   1.000
_cell.angle_alpha   90.00
_cell.angle_beta   90.00
_cell.angle_gamma   90.00
#
_symmetry.space_group_name_H-M   'P 1'
#
loop_
_entity.id
_entity.type
_entity.pdbx_description
1 polymer ?
#
loop_
_entity_poly.entity_id
_entity_poly.type
_entity_poly.pdbx_seq_one_letter_code
_entity_poly.pdbx_strand_id
1 'polypeptide(L)'
;MTKAVFEGKYELDSLVAFFALSNEYLSRTGDAACFGSEWRDAVVAALGAMREQQRSSREEGSRAAYQFWRSEADLGNNGTGAPAARTMMVRSGFRPSDDPCALPFHVPTNLWLRSELKRLSETLSSLGGAEDSRKEALELSEEVGRGLRSHALVASPANSSESIFAYEVDGFGSRVIMDDANAPSLVSLPYLGSLETQEEERAYLATKRLALATETNPFFYEGAVGSGIGSPHKGYGMIWPLGVIYDLFGPEKTDGEILRGLDHLQRSTAGTNCMHESFWKDDASVYTRPWFAWANSAYGELILYLLRTRPHLVLRETPPPTVRERKRETKAR
;
A
#
# COMPACT_ATOMS: atom_id res chain seq x y z
N MET A 1 -21.65 -6.36 -17.05
CA MET A 1 -20.58 -5.34 -17.15
C MET A 1 -20.76 -4.59 -18.46
N THR A 2 -20.56 -3.27 -18.47
CA THR A 2 -20.52 -2.48 -19.71
C THR A 2 -19.24 -2.83 -20.48
N LYS A 3 -19.15 -2.48 -21.78
CA LYS A 3 -17.94 -2.70 -22.58
C LYS A 3 -16.70 -1.95 -22.07
N ALA A 4 -16.85 -1.04 -21.11
CA ALA A 4 -15.78 -0.24 -20.54
C ALA A 4 -15.08 -0.92 -19.33
N VAL A 5 -15.68 -1.94 -18.72
CA VAL A 5 -15.17 -2.59 -17.50
C VAL A 5 -14.49 -3.91 -17.88
N PHE A 6 -13.17 -3.99 -17.67
CA PHE A 6 -12.39 -5.21 -17.86
C PHE A 6 -12.64 -6.22 -16.73
N GLU A 7 -12.50 -5.76 -15.48
CA GLU A 7 -12.81 -6.54 -14.28
C GLU A 7 -13.60 -5.67 -13.30
N GLY A 8 -14.56 -6.28 -12.61
CA GLY A 8 -15.49 -5.59 -11.72
C GLY A 8 -15.24 -5.81 -10.24
N LYS A 9 -14.01 -6.17 -9.84
CA LYS A 9 -13.62 -6.33 -8.44
C LYS A 9 -13.60 -4.96 -7.75
N TYR A 10 -14.31 -4.85 -6.63
CA TYR A 10 -14.30 -3.64 -5.82
C TYR A 10 -13.16 -3.69 -4.81
N GLU A 11 -12.18 -2.84 -5.06
CA GLU A 11 -11.01 -2.56 -4.22
C GLU A 11 -11.10 -1.12 -3.77
N LEU A 12 -11.07 -0.90 -2.45
CA LEU A 12 -11.16 0.44 -1.91
C LEU A 12 -9.97 1.31 -2.38
N ASP A 13 -8.78 0.71 -2.51
CA ASP A 13 -7.56 1.42 -2.91
C ASP A 13 -7.61 1.92 -4.36
N SER A 14 -8.42 1.31 -5.23
CA SER A 14 -8.68 1.86 -6.58
C SER A 14 -9.24 3.27 -6.53
N LEU A 15 -10.15 3.55 -5.58
CA LEU A 15 -10.70 4.89 -5.40
C LEU A 15 -9.72 5.81 -4.66
N VAL A 16 -8.97 5.28 -3.70
CA VAL A 16 -7.96 6.06 -2.96
C VAL A 16 -6.82 6.50 -3.88
N ALA A 17 -6.38 5.65 -4.81
CA ALA A 17 -5.36 5.96 -5.81
C ALA A 17 -5.77 7.10 -6.74
N PHE A 18 -7.06 7.17 -7.12
CA PHE A 18 -7.60 8.31 -7.87
C PHE A 18 -7.45 9.63 -7.10
N PHE A 19 -7.77 9.62 -5.80
CA PHE A 19 -7.58 10.80 -4.93
C PHE A 19 -6.10 11.13 -4.76
N ALA A 20 -5.26 10.14 -4.46
CA ALA A 20 -3.83 10.33 -4.27
C ALA A 20 -3.17 10.96 -5.49
N LEU A 21 -3.45 10.46 -6.69
CA LEU A 21 -2.92 11.03 -7.93
C LEU A 21 -3.41 12.46 -8.16
N SER A 22 -4.70 12.72 -7.91
CA SER A 22 -5.29 14.06 -8.04
C SER A 22 -4.63 15.07 -7.09
N ASN A 23 -4.51 14.69 -5.82
CA ASN A 23 -3.89 15.51 -4.77
C ASN A 23 -2.41 15.76 -5.07
N GLU A 24 -1.68 14.72 -5.46
CA GLU A 24 -0.25 14.81 -5.76
C GLU A 24 0.02 15.67 -6.99
N TYR A 25 -0.75 15.48 -8.06
CA TYR A 25 -0.60 16.25 -9.29
C TYR A 25 -0.80 17.75 -9.03
N LEU A 26 -1.92 18.12 -8.39
CA LEU A 26 -2.21 19.53 -8.15
C LEU A 26 -1.19 20.15 -7.19
N SER A 27 -0.84 19.47 -6.10
CA SER A 27 0.12 19.99 -5.13
C SER A 27 1.53 20.20 -5.72
N ARG A 28 1.95 19.36 -6.68
CA ARG A 28 3.27 19.47 -7.31
C ARG A 28 3.33 20.47 -8.47
N THR A 29 2.24 20.64 -9.20
CA THR A 29 2.23 21.39 -10.47
C THR A 29 1.49 22.72 -10.38
N GLY A 30 0.52 22.84 -9.48
CA GLY A 30 -0.47 23.92 -9.46
C GLY A 30 -1.40 23.93 -10.68
N ASP A 31 -1.35 22.90 -11.54
CA ASP A 31 -2.16 22.84 -12.76
C ASP A 31 -3.57 22.32 -12.45
N ALA A 32 -4.54 23.23 -12.54
CA ALA A 32 -5.95 22.94 -12.31
C ALA A 32 -6.72 22.52 -13.58
N ALA A 33 -6.08 22.47 -14.76
CA ALA A 33 -6.77 22.31 -16.04
C ALA A 33 -7.58 21.00 -16.15
N CYS A 34 -7.11 19.91 -15.53
CA CYS A 34 -7.79 18.61 -15.56
C CYS A 34 -8.92 18.46 -14.52
N PHE A 35 -9.16 19.45 -13.66
CA PHE A 35 -10.15 19.38 -12.57
C PHE A 35 -11.53 19.96 -12.97
N GLY A 36 -12.01 19.53 -14.14
CA GLY A 36 -13.30 19.92 -14.71
C GLY A 36 -14.50 19.21 -14.09
N SER A 37 -15.68 19.33 -14.74
CA SER A 37 -16.92 18.71 -14.25
C SER A 37 -16.84 17.19 -14.15
N GLU A 38 -16.22 16.53 -15.13
CA GLU A 38 -16.07 15.06 -15.12
C GLU A 38 -15.28 14.56 -13.91
N TRP A 39 -14.20 15.27 -13.54
CA TRP A 39 -13.42 14.96 -12.34
C TRP A 39 -14.25 15.17 -11.07
N ARG A 40 -15.03 16.26 -10.99
CA ARG A 40 -15.90 16.54 -9.83
C ARG A 40 -17.01 15.51 -9.69
N ASP A 41 -17.62 15.09 -10.79
CA ASP A 41 -18.63 14.03 -10.81
C ASP A 41 -18.02 12.70 -10.36
N ALA A 42 -16.78 12.40 -10.77
CA ALA A 42 -16.05 11.22 -10.31
C ALA A 42 -15.76 11.27 -8.79
N VAL A 43 -15.39 12.44 -8.25
CA VAL A 43 -15.21 12.63 -6.81
C VAL A 43 -16.52 12.38 -6.05
N VAL A 44 -17.64 12.95 -6.52
CA VAL A 44 -18.97 12.72 -5.91
C VAL A 44 -19.32 11.22 -5.95
N ALA A 45 -19.11 10.56 -7.07
CA ALA A 45 -19.38 9.12 -7.21
C ALA A 45 -18.50 8.26 -6.29
N ALA A 46 -17.22 8.58 -6.18
CA ALA A 46 -16.29 7.86 -5.31
C ALA A 46 -16.65 8.01 -3.82
N LEU A 47 -16.94 9.24 -3.36
CA LEU A 47 -17.40 9.50 -2.00
C LEU A 47 -18.73 8.77 -1.71
N GLY A 48 -19.67 8.81 -2.65
CA GLY A 48 -20.93 8.08 -2.55
C GLY A 48 -20.73 6.56 -2.42
N ALA A 49 -19.85 5.97 -3.23
CA ALA A 49 -19.51 4.56 -3.14
C ALA A 49 -18.90 4.20 -1.78
N MET A 50 -17.99 5.03 -1.25
CA MET A 50 -17.41 4.82 0.08
C MET A 50 -18.48 4.85 1.18
N ARG A 51 -19.44 5.78 1.11
CA ARG A 51 -20.57 5.83 2.04
C ARG A 51 -21.45 4.59 1.98
N GLU A 52 -21.76 4.10 0.78
CA GLU A 52 -22.49 2.85 0.64
C GLU A 52 -21.75 1.66 1.26
N GLN A 53 -20.41 1.69 1.21
CA GLN A 53 -19.53 0.66 1.74
C GLN A 53 -19.23 0.83 3.24
N GLN A 54 -19.62 1.93 3.91
CA GLN A 54 -19.63 2.05 5.38
C GLN A 54 -20.82 1.35 6.06
N ARG A 55 -21.84 0.94 5.28
CA ARG A 55 -22.99 0.20 5.82
C ARG A 55 -22.55 -1.13 6.43
N SER A 56 -23.11 -1.45 7.59
CA SER A 56 -23.00 -2.78 8.17
C SER A 56 -23.81 -3.80 7.37
N SER A 57 -23.49 -5.08 7.54
CA SER A 57 -24.28 -6.16 6.91
C SER A 57 -25.75 -6.21 7.35
N ARG A 58 -26.10 -5.58 8.49
CA ARG A 58 -27.50 -5.47 8.96
C ARG A 58 -28.28 -4.37 8.27
N GLU A 59 -27.58 -3.37 7.76
CA GLU A 59 -28.16 -2.24 7.03
C GLU A 59 -28.24 -2.52 5.52
N GLU A 60 -27.63 -3.62 5.08
CA GLU A 60 -27.86 -4.17 3.75
C GLU A 60 -29.27 -4.75 3.70
N GLY A 61 -30.16 -4.07 2.98
CA GLY A 61 -31.53 -4.51 2.75
C GLY A 61 -31.61 -5.61 1.68
N SER A 62 -32.67 -5.60 0.89
CA SER A 62 -32.86 -6.58 -0.21
C SER A 62 -31.84 -6.46 -1.35
N ARG A 63 -31.03 -5.40 -1.37
CA ARG A 63 -29.98 -5.16 -2.36
C ARG A 63 -28.70 -4.71 -1.67
N ALA A 64 -27.69 -5.56 -1.77
CA ALA A 64 -26.34 -5.25 -1.31
C ALA A 64 -25.74 -4.08 -2.11
N ALA A 65 -24.83 -3.32 -1.46
CA ALA A 65 -24.12 -2.22 -2.09
C ALA A 65 -23.33 -2.71 -3.33
N TYR A 66 -22.71 -3.87 -3.18
CA TYR A 66 -21.88 -4.51 -4.18
C TYR A 66 -21.94 -6.02 -3.98
N GLN A 67 -21.98 -6.76 -5.08
CA GLN A 67 -21.88 -8.22 -5.07
C GLN A 67 -21.00 -8.69 -6.21
N PHE A 68 -20.25 -9.76 -5.97
CA PHE A 68 -19.37 -10.32 -6.97
C PHE A 68 -19.24 -11.84 -6.86
N TRP A 69 -19.33 -12.49 -8.03
CA TRP A 69 -19.13 -13.92 -8.19
C TRP A 69 -18.32 -14.21 -9.46
N ARG A 70 -17.33 -15.09 -9.34
CA ARG A 70 -16.62 -15.79 -10.41
C ARG A 70 -16.13 -17.15 -9.88
N SER A 71 -16.10 -18.14 -10.77
CA SER A 71 -15.74 -19.54 -10.46
C SER A 71 -14.42 -19.77 -9.70
N GLU A 72 -13.50 -18.82 -9.70
CA GLU A 72 -12.14 -18.97 -9.12
C GLU A 72 -11.85 -18.03 -7.94
N ALA A 73 -12.67 -17.00 -7.71
CA ALA A 73 -12.44 -15.97 -6.70
C ALA A 73 -13.77 -15.28 -6.34
N ASP A 74 -14.63 -16.04 -5.67
CA ASP A 74 -15.94 -15.58 -5.20
C ASP A 74 -15.82 -14.81 -3.89
N LEU A 75 -16.65 -13.77 -3.74
CA LEU A 75 -16.96 -13.27 -2.41
C LEU A 75 -17.96 -14.23 -1.75
N GLY A 76 -17.65 -14.64 -0.51
CA GLY A 76 -18.55 -15.45 0.31
C GLY A 76 -19.89 -14.77 0.59
N ASN A 77 -20.78 -15.44 1.31
CA ASN A 77 -22.11 -14.92 1.71
C ASN A 77 -22.91 -14.38 0.52
N ASN A 78 -23.06 -15.19 -0.52
CA ASN A 78 -23.78 -14.82 -1.73
C ASN A 78 -23.21 -13.52 -2.33
N GLY A 79 -21.90 -13.51 -2.56
CA GLY A 79 -21.20 -12.44 -3.27
C GLY A 79 -20.96 -11.16 -2.47
N THR A 80 -21.35 -11.10 -1.20
CA THR A 80 -21.26 -9.88 -0.37
C THR A 80 -20.00 -9.81 0.50
N GLY A 81 -19.27 -10.91 0.60
CA GLY A 81 -18.07 -11.01 1.43
C GLY A 81 -18.39 -11.28 2.91
N ALA A 82 -17.37 -11.25 3.77
CA ALA A 82 -17.54 -11.50 5.20
C ALA A 82 -18.46 -10.44 5.87
N PRO A 83 -19.22 -10.80 6.92
CA PRO A 83 -20.11 -9.86 7.60
C PRO A 83 -19.34 -8.69 8.24
N ALA A 84 -19.92 -7.49 8.17
CA ALA A 84 -19.33 -6.25 8.68
C ALA A 84 -20.20 -5.62 9.76
N ALA A 85 -19.58 -5.21 10.88
CA ALA A 85 -20.20 -4.33 11.85
C ALA A 85 -20.20 -2.87 11.36
N ARG A 86 -20.97 -1.99 12.00
CA ARG A 86 -20.93 -0.54 11.74
C ARG A 86 -19.72 0.06 12.48
N THR A 87 -18.63 0.34 11.75
CA THR A 87 -17.35 0.77 12.34
C THR A 87 -16.90 2.17 11.94
N MET A 88 -17.62 2.84 11.03
CA MET A 88 -17.18 4.05 10.31
C MET A 88 -16.02 3.83 9.31
N MET A 89 -15.37 2.66 9.30
CA MET A 89 -14.44 2.31 8.23
C MET A 89 -15.20 1.93 6.95
N VAL A 90 -14.49 1.95 5.82
CA VAL A 90 -15.04 1.60 4.51
C VAL A 90 -14.65 0.16 4.18
N ARG A 91 -15.62 -0.65 3.77
CA ARG A 91 -15.38 -2.03 3.34
C ARG A 91 -14.57 -2.07 2.05
N SER A 92 -13.81 -3.15 1.86
CA SER A 92 -13.20 -3.54 0.58
C SER A 92 -13.57 -4.99 0.29
N GLY A 93 -14.00 -5.28 -0.94
CA GLY A 93 -14.29 -6.66 -1.34
C GLY A 93 -13.00 -7.44 -1.58
N PHE A 94 -12.04 -6.77 -2.22
CA PHE A 94 -10.75 -7.32 -2.58
C PHE A 94 -9.61 -6.45 -2.04
N ARG A 95 -8.45 -7.06 -1.89
CA ARG A 95 -7.17 -6.43 -1.54
C ARG A 95 -6.53 -5.84 -2.80
N PRO A 96 -5.47 -5.02 -2.68
CA PRO A 96 -4.69 -4.55 -3.83
C PRO A 96 -3.98 -5.67 -4.62
N SER A 97 -3.98 -6.90 -4.11
CA SER A 97 -3.50 -8.10 -4.80
C SER A 97 -4.55 -8.76 -5.71
N ASP A 98 -5.74 -8.16 -5.85
CA ASP A 98 -6.94 -8.74 -6.47
C ASP A 98 -7.53 -9.95 -5.72
N ASP A 99 -7.01 -10.32 -4.54
CA ASP A 99 -7.53 -11.43 -3.74
C ASP A 99 -8.69 -10.97 -2.83
N PRO A 100 -9.70 -11.82 -2.56
CA PRO A 100 -10.80 -11.44 -1.70
C PRO A 100 -10.33 -11.17 -0.28
N CYS A 101 -10.83 -10.10 0.33
CA CYS A 101 -10.58 -9.81 1.74
C CYS A 101 -11.17 -10.93 2.61
N ALA A 102 -10.44 -11.38 3.64
CA ALA A 102 -10.96 -12.37 4.57
C ALA A 102 -11.92 -11.72 5.58
N LEU A 103 -11.60 -10.50 6.03
CA LEU A 103 -12.51 -9.64 6.79
C LEU A 103 -12.71 -8.31 6.04
N PRO A 104 -13.89 -7.68 6.16
CA PRO A 104 -14.34 -6.68 5.19
C PRO A 104 -13.60 -5.34 5.29
N PHE A 105 -12.95 -5.02 6.42
CA PHE A 105 -12.22 -3.76 6.58
C PHE A 105 -10.72 -4.00 6.43
N HIS A 106 -10.20 -3.77 5.22
CA HIS A 106 -8.77 -3.77 4.94
C HIS A 106 -8.12 -2.51 5.55
N VAL A 107 -7.33 -2.72 6.60
CA VAL A 107 -6.80 -1.65 7.46
C VAL A 107 -5.78 -0.76 6.74
N PRO A 108 -4.79 -1.29 5.98
CA PRO A 108 -3.84 -0.44 5.25
C PRO A 108 -4.54 0.55 4.32
N THR A 109 -5.54 0.10 3.57
CA THR A 109 -6.29 0.99 2.67
C THR A 109 -7.11 2.02 3.45
N ASN A 110 -7.72 1.66 4.58
CA ASN A 110 -8.48 2.63 5.38
C ASN A 110 -7.57 3.71 6.01
N LEU A 111 -6.35 3.35 6.42
CA LEU A 111 -5.35 4.33 6.87
C LEU A 111 -4.98 5.30 5.75
N TRP A 112 -4.71 4.77 4.55
CA TRP A 112 -4.40 5.59 3.39
C TRP A 112 -5.57 6.48 2.96
N LEU A 113 -6.78 5.92 2.96
CA LEU A 113 -8.03 6.63 2.67
C LEU A 113 -8.20 7.85 3.56
N ARG A 114 -8.01 7.71 4.88
CA ARG A 114 -8.12 8.83 5.82
C ARG A 114 -7.21 9.99 5.39
N SER A 115 -5.94 9.71 5.15
CA SER A 115 -4.97 10.75 4.80
C SER A 115 -5.28 11.39 3.45
N GLU A 116 -5.69 10.60 2.45
CA GLU A 116 -6.03 11.12 1.12
C GLU A 116 -7.37 11.87 1.05
N LEU A 117 -8.35 11.53 1.88
CA LEU A 117 -9.58 12.30 1.99
C LEU A 117 -9.34 13.68 2.61
N LYS A 118 -8.47 13.77 3.60
CA LYS A 118 -8.04 15.05 4.17
C LYS A 118 -7.36 15.92 3.11
N ARG A 119 -6.41 15.36 2.36
CA ARG A 119 -5.77 16.03 1.22
C ARG A 119 -6.76 16.39 0.12
N LEU A 120 -7.74 15.54 -0.16
CA LEU A 120 -8.80 15.82 -1.13
C LEU A 120 -9.64 17.04 -0.72
N SER A 121 -9.94 17.18 0.57
CA SER A 121 -10.63 18.37 1.08
C SER A 121 -9.82 19.66 0.84
N GLU A 122 -8.50 19.61 1.04
CA GLU A 122 -7.59 20.73 0.74
C GLU A 122 -7.53 21.03 -0.77
N THR A 123 -7.41 19.99 -1.60
CA THR A 123 -7.47 20.07 -3.07
C THR A 123 -8.76 20.75 -3.53
N LEU A 124 -9.93 20.27 -3.09
CA LEU A 124 -11.23 20.86 -3.42
C LEU A 124 -11.33 22.32 -2.96
N SER A 125 -10.81 22.65 -1.78
CA SER A 125 -10.77 24.02 -1.30
C SER A 125 -9.94 24.94 -2.19
N SER A 126 -8.80 24.46 -2.70
CA SER A 126 -7.89 25.26 -3.54
C SER A 126 -8.46 25.52 -4.93
N LEU A 127 -9.22 24.56 -5.48
CA LEU A 127 -9.85 24.66 -6.80
C LEU A 127 -11.09 25.56 -6.81
N GLY A 128 -11.66 25.83 -5.62
CA GLY A 128 -12.92 26.54 -5.48
C GLY A 128 -14.14 25.75 -5.98
N GLY A 129 -15.31 26.08 -5.44
CA GLY A 129 -16.55 25.32 -5.68
C GLY A 129 -16.55 23.93 -5.05
N ALA A 130 -17.66 23.19 -5.16
CA ALA A 130 -17.84 21.86 -4.56
C ALA A 130 -17.69 21.81 -3.02
N GLU A 131 -18.24 22.81 -2.33
CA GLU A 131 -18.22 22.89 -0.86
C GLU A 131 -18.83 21.66 -0.19
N ASP A 132 -19.85 21.05 -0.80
CA ASP A 132 -20.47 19.83 -0.30
C ASP A 132 -19.49 18.65 -0.36
N SER A 133 -18.83 18.42 -1.50
CA SER A 133 -17.80 17.37 -1.64
C SER A 133 -16.61 17.61 -0.71
N ARG A 134 -16.25 18.89 -0.48
CA ARG A 134 -15.16 19.27 0.42
C ARG A 134 -15.48 18.88 1.86
N LYS A 135 -16.68 19.20 2.34
CA LYS A 135 -17.17 18.82 3.68
C LYS A 135 -17.29 17.31 3.80
N GLU A 136 -17.89 16.67 2.81
CA GLU A 136 -18.08 15.23 2.75
C GLU A 136 -16.74 14.47 2.87
N ALA A 137 -15.71 14.89 2.13
CA ALA A 137 -14.37 14.30 2.22
C ALA A 137 -13.77 14.46 3.62
N LEU A 138 -13.89 15.63 4.23
CA LEU A 138 -13.37 15.88 5.58
C LEU A 138 -14.12 15.07 6.64
N GLU A 139 -15.44 15.04 6.58
CA GLU A 139 -16.29 14.28 7.50
C GLU A 139 -16.02 12.78 7.40
N LEU A 140 -15.91 12.24 6.19
CA LEU A 140 -15.57 10.84 5.96
C LEU A 140 -14.15 10.52 6.46
N SER A 141 -13.17 11.41 6.26
CA SER A 141 -11.82 11.26 6.81
C SER A 141 -11.85 11.13 8.33
N GLU A 142 -12.57 12.01 9.02
CA GLU A 142 -12.66 12.00 10.48
C GLU A 142 -13.38 10.75 11.01
N GLU A 143 -14.44 10.32 10.33
CA GLU A 143 -15.16 9.07 10.62
C GLU A 143 -14.26 7.84 10.49
N VAL A 144 -13.58 7.68 9.35
CA VAL A 144 -12.66 6.58 9.12
C VAL A 144 -11.54 6.60 10.18
N GLY A 145 -11.02 7.78 10.51
CA GLY A 145 -10.04 7.93 11.59
C GLY A 145 -10.57 7.47 12.97
N ARG A 146 -11.83 7.75 13.31
CA ARG A 146 -12.46 7.22 14.54
C ARG A 146 -12.66 5.70 14.50
N GLY A 147 -13.03 5.17 13.34
CA GLY A 147 -13.17 3.74 13.12
C GLY A 147 -11.85 2.99 13.30
N LEU A 148 -10.78 3.49 12.68
CA LEU A 148 -9.43 2.94 12.79
C LEU A 148 -8.96 2.90 14.24
N ARG A 149 -9.09 4.00 15.00
CA ARG A 149 -8.71 4.03 16.43
C ARG A 149 -9.46 3.01 17.26
N SER A 150 -10.73 2.76 16.94
CA SER A 150 -11.58 1.84 17.71
C SER A 150 -11.36 0.37 17.37
N HIS A 151 -10.94 0.06 16.13
CA HIS A 151 -11.01 -1.31 15.60
C HIS A 151 -9.72 -1.82 14.96
N ALA A 152 -8.84 -0.96 14.44
CA ALA A 152 -7.66 -1.39 13.70
C ALA A 152 -6.46 -1.68 14.61
N LEU A 153 -6.34 -0.98 15.75
CA LEU A 153 -5.31 -1.22 16.75
C LEU A 153 -5.73 -2.37 17.67
N VAL A 154 -4.90 -3.43 17.70
CA VAL A 154 -5.15 -4.64 18.48
C VAL A 154 -3.91 -5.01 19.29
N ALA A 155 -4.10 -5.77 20.37
CA ALA A 155 -2.99 -6.29 21.17
C ALA A 155 -2.13 -7.24 20.30
N SER A 156 -0.81 -7.06 20.36
CA SER A 156 0.12 -7.91 19.62
C SER A 156 0.09 -9.36 20.13
N PRO A 157 0.06 -10.37 19.25
CA PRO A 157 0.16 -11.76 19.64
C PRO A 157 1.53 -12.12 20.22
N ALA A 158 2.58 -11.36 19.90
CA ALA A 158 3.93 -11.57 20.43
C ALA A 158 4.13 -10.88 21.79
N ASN A 159 3.46 -9.76 22.03
CA ASN A 159 3.51 -9.01 23.29
C ASN A 159 2.22 -8.24 23.52
N SER A 160 1.36 -8.70 24.42
CA SER A 160 0.04 -8.09 24.66
C SER A 160 0.07 -6.67 25.22
N SER A 161 1.23 -6.18 25.68
CA SER A 161 1.41 -4.78 26.08
C SER A 161 1.66 -3.82 24.91
N GLU A 162 1.97 -4.34 23.72
CA GLU A 162 2.13 -3.57 22.49
C GLU A 162 0.84 -3.58 21.67
N SER A 163 0.52 -2.43 21.07
CA SER A 163 -0.54 -2.32 20.06
C SER A 163 0.06 -2.43 18.67
N ILE A 164 -0.62 -3.15 17.79
CA ILE A 164 -0.28 -3.30 16.37
C ILE A 164 -1.51 -3.01 15.51
N PHE A 165 -1.30 -2.72 14.24
CA PHE A 165 -2.38 -2.75 13.26
C PHE A 165 -2.66 -4.20 12.86
N ALA A 166 -3.93 -4.59 12.92
CA ALA A 166 -4.40 -5.76 12.18
C ALA A 166 -4.36 -5.47 10.68
N TYR A 167 -4.25 -6.51 9.84
CA TYR A 167 -4.31 -6.37 8.39
C TYR A 167 -5.76 -6.18 7.92
N GLU A 168 -6.67 -6.96 8.49
CA GLU A 168 -8.11 -6.86 8.26
C GLU A 168 -8.89 -7.06 9.55
N VAL A 169 -10.05 -6.41 9.66
CA VAL A 169 -10.98 -6.55 10.81
C VAL A 169 -12.44 -6.57 10.33
N ASP A 170 -13.35 -7.04 11.19
CA ASP A 170 -14.80 -7.09 10.92
C ASP A 170 -15.63 -6.13 11.79
N GLY A 171 -15.02 -5.57 12.83
CA GLY A 171 -15.69 -4.73 13.84
C GLY A 171 -16.50 -5.49 14.89
N PHE A 172 -16.62 -6.82 14.79
CA PHE A 172 -17.16 -7.70 15.83
C PHE A 172 -16.08 -8.23 16.79
N GLY A 173 -14.81 -8.09 16.41
CA GLY A 173 -13.64 -8.45 17.22
C GLY A 173 -12.69 -9.43 16.51
N SER A 174 -13.08 -9.96 15.34
CA SER A 174 -12.20 -10.77 14.51
C SER A 174 -11.15 -9.89 13.85
N ARG A 175 -9.97 -10.47 13.68
CA ARG A 175 -8.80 -9.78 13.12
C ARG A 175 -7.90 -10.77 12.40
N VAL A 176 -7.31 -10.32 11.30
CA VAL A 176 -6.26 -11.04 10.57
C VAL A 176 -4.92 -10.36 10.90
N ILE A 177 -3.95 -11.14 11.37
CA ILE A 177 -2.58 -10.70 11.61
C ILE A 177 -1.70 -11.31 10.52
N MET A 178 -1.35 -10.50 9.52
CA MET A 178 -0.47 -10.83 8.40
C MET A 178 -0.02 -9.53 7.73
N ASP A 179 0.71 -9.62 6.63
CA ASP A 179 0.79 -8.54 5.64
C ASP A 179 0.91 -9.13 4.24
N ASP A 180 0.55 -8.34 3.22
CA ASP A 180 0.71 -8.66 1.80
C ASP A 180 1.71 -7.69 1.16
N ALA A 181 2.37 -8.12 0.08
CA ALA A 181 3.36 -7.29 -0.60
C ALA A 181 2.78 -6.12 -1.42
N ASN A 182 1.51 -6.19 -1.83
CA ASN A 182 0.88 -5.14 -2.64
C ASN A 182 0.53 -3.93 -1.78
N ALA A 183 0.95 -2.74 -2.20
CA ALA A 183 0.53 -1.50 -1.55
C ALA A 183 -0.90 -1.12 -1.96
N PRO A 184 -1.73 -0.61 -1.03
CA PRO A 184 -1.46 -0.39 0.38
C PRO A 184 -1.32 -1.68 1.23
N SER A 185 -0.18 -1.81 1.89
CA SER A 185 0.17 -2.84 2.88
C SER A 185 0.62 -2.21 4.19
N LEU A 186 0.71 -2.98 5.27
CA LEU A 186 1.14 -2.46 6.58
C LEU A 186 2.58 -1.94 6.53
N VAL A 187 3.49 -2.63 5.82
CA VAL A 187 4.87 -2.15 5.63
C VAL A 187 4.97 -0.89 4.76
N SER A 188 3.98 -0.63 3.89
CA SER A 188 3.98 0.55 3.01
C SER A 188 3.46 1.84 3.66
N LEU A 189 2.97 1.79 4.90
CA LEU A 189 2.32 2.93 5.56
C LEU A 189 3.18 4.21 5.61
N PRO A 190 4.51 4.17 5.85
CA PRO A 190 5.35 5.36 5.76
C PRO A 190 5.50 5.88 4.34
N TYR A 191 5.62 5.00 3.35
CA TYR A 191 5.68 5.38 1.93
C TYR A 191 4.40 6.14 1.52
N LEU A 192 3.24 5.66 1.98
CA LEU A 192 1.94 6.27 1.72
C LEU A 192 1.66 7.52 2.57
N GLY A 193 2.56 7.92 3.47
CA GLY A 193 2.36 9.06 4.36
C GLY A 193 1.12 8.93 5.25
N SER A 194 0.75 7.70 5.64
CA SER A 194 -0.55 7.41 6.26
C SER A 194 -0.51 7.29 7.80
N LEU A 195 0.64 7.56 8.41
CA LEU A 195 0.82 7.60 9.87
C LEU A 195 0.72 9.06 10.33
N GLU A 196 -0.33 9.42 11.07
CA GLU A 196 -0.63 10.80 11.44
C GLU A 196 -0.29 11.14 12.89
N THR A 197 -0.04 10.13 13.73
CA THR A 197 0.24 10.33 15.16
C THR A 197 1.42 9.48 15.64
N GLN A 198 2.05 9.91 16.72
CA GLN A 198 3.15 9.16 17.35
C GLN A 198 2.71 7.78 17.89
N GLU A 199 1.42 7.63 18.23
CA GLU A 199 0.86 6.32 18.61
C GLU A 199 0.85 5.37 17.42
N GLU A 200 0.43 5.86 16.25
CA GLU A 200 0.43 5.08 15.01
C GLU A 200 1.85 4.75 14.55
N GLU A 201 2.82 5.65 14.71
CA GLU A 201 4.23 5.36 14.46
C GLU A 201 4.75 4.22 15.33
N ARG A 202 4.45 4.25 16.65
CA ARG A 202 4.83 3.16 17.56
C ARG A 202 4.14 1.85 17.18
N ALA A 203 2.85 1.88 16.89
CA ALA A 203 2.09 0.71 16.47
C ALA A 203 2.61 0.15 15.15
N TYR A 204 2.96 1.00 14.18
CA TYR A 204 3.58 0.61 12.92
C TYR A 204 4.91 -0.12 13.15
N LEU A 205 5.81 0.40 13.99
CA LEU A 205 7.09 -0.26 14.26
C LEU A 205 6.89 -1.65 14.89
N ALA A 206 5.92 -1.80 15.80
CA ALA A 206 5.55 -3.10 16.34
C ALA A 206 4.96 -4.02 15.26
N THR A 207 4.04 -3.50 14.45
CA THR A 207 3.39 -4.21 13.34
C THR A 207 4.40 -4.73 12.33
N LYS A 208 5.35 -3.88 11.94
CA LYS A 208 6.42 -4.18 10.99
C LYS A 208 7.30 -5.34 11.44
N ARG A 209 7.65 -5.39 12.73
CA ARG A 209 8.41 -6.52 13.29
C ARG A 209 7.67 -7.84 13.09
N LEU A 210 6.34 -7.83 13.22
CA LEU A 210 5.52 -9.02 13.03
C LEU A 210 5.30 -9.33 11.54
N ALA A 211 5.14 -8.31 10.70
CA ALA A 211 5.00 -8.46 9.25
C ALA A 211 6.26 -9.05 8.59
N LEU A 212 7.44 -8.79 9.16
CA LEU A 212 8.75 -9.23 8.67
C LEU A 212 9.34 -10.42 9.47
N ALA A 213 8.48 -11.26 10.03
CA ALA A 213 8.89 -12.46 10.77
C ALA A 213 8.08 -13.68 10.34
N THR A 214 8.78 -14.80 10.13
CA THR A 214 8.17 -16.05 9.64
C THR A 214 7.17 -16.68 10.63
N GLU A 215 7.36 -16.38 11.93
CA GLU A 215 6.56 -16.90 13.02
C GLU A 215 5.20 -16.20 13.13
N THR A 216 5.07 -14.99 12.57
CA THR A 216 3.89 -14.14 12.77
C THR A 216 3.22 -13.71 11.48
N ASN A 217 3.94 -13.60 10.36
CA ASN A 217 3.34 -13.36 9.05
C ASN A 217 3.41 -14.64 8.19
N PRO A 218 2.26 -15.28 7.85
CA PRO A 218 2.25 -16.48 7.02
C PRO A 218 2.76 -16.27 5.58
N PHE A 219 2.90 -15.01 5.16
CA PHE A 219 3.41 -14.63 3.85
C PHE A 219 4.80 -14.00 3.89
N PHE A 220 5.50 -13.99 5.03
CA PHE A 220 6.91 -13.63 5.06
C PHE A 220 7.77 -14.87 4.84
N TYR A 221 8.72 -14.77 3.91
CA TYR A 221 9.58 -15.89 3.53
C TYR A 221 11.05 -15.51 3.58
N GLU A 222 11.88 -16.47 3.94
CA GLU A 222 13.33 -16.39 3.89
C GLU A 222 13.90 -17.58 3.11
N GLY A 223 14.82 -17.30 2.19
CA GLY A 223 15.46 -18.32 1.37
C GLY A 223 16.82 -17.89 0.83
N ALA A 224 17.40 -18.72 -0.03
CA ALA A 224 18.76 -18.52 -0.55
C ALA A 224 18.93 -17.23 -1.37
N VAL A 225 17.88 -16.76 -2.05
CA VAL A 225 17.90 -15.54 -2.88
C VAL A 225 17.74 -14.29 -2.03
N GLY A 226 16.91 -14.36 -0.99
CA GLY A 226 16.64 -13.25 -0.08
C GLY A 226 15.44 -13.52 0.82
N SER A 227 14.98 -12.47 1.49
CA SER A 227 13.78 -12.47 2.31
C SER A 227 12.84 -11.31 1.99
N GLY A 228 11.55 -11.52 2.23
CA GLY A 228 10.51 -10.53 1.98
C GLY A 228 9.09 -11.09 2.12
N ILE A 229 8.13 -10.18 2.01
CA ILE A 229 6.70 -10.50 2.03
C ILE A 229 6.27 -10.96 0.62
N GLY A 230 5.44 -11.99 0.58
CA GLY A 230 4.77 -12.49 -0.62
C GLY A 230 3.29 -12.14 -0.63
N SER A 231 2.49 -13.03 -1.20
CA SER A 231 1.04 -12.90 -1.27
C SER A 231 0.41 -14.28 -1.43
N PRO A 232 -0.80 -14.55 -0.89
CA PRO A 232 -1.56 -15.75 -1.25
C PRO A 232 -1.77 -15.88 -2.77
N HIS A 233 -1.74 -14.77 -3.51
CA HIS A 233 -2.01 -14.69 -4.94
C HIS A 233 -1.15 -15.62 -5.82
N LYS A 234 0.11 -15.89 -5.45
CA LYS A 234 1.03 -16.76 -6.21
C LYS A 234 1.51 -17.98 -5.42
N GLY A 235 0.85 -18.30 -4.32
CA GLY A 235 1.17 -19.44 -3.47
C GLY A 235 2.37 -19.21 -2.56
N TYR A 236 2.64 -20.19 -1.71
CA TYR A 236 3.65 -20.08 -0.66
C TYR A 236 5.06 -19.97 -1.21
N GLY A 237 5.96 -19.32 -0.45
CA GLY A 237 7.39 -19.16 -0.72
C GLY A 237 7.76 -18.24 -1.90
N MET A 238 6.78 -17.65 -2.56
CA MET A 238 6.97 -16.62 -3.59
C MET A 238 7.07 -15.24 -2.94
N ILE A 239 8.25 -14.64 -2.93
CA ILE A 239 8.50 -13.28 -2.43
C ILE A 239 8.20 -12.28 -3.54
N TRP A 240 7.57 -11.16 -3.20
CA TRP A 240 7.26 -10.11 -4.16
C TRP A 240 8.22 -8.93 -3.97
N PRO A 241 8.92 -8.47 -5.04
CA PRO A 241 9.81 -7.31 -4.96
C PRO A 241 9.16 -6.05 -4.39
N LEU A 242 7.87 -5.83 -4.63
CA LEU A 242 7.12 -4.69 -4.10
C LEU A 242 7.16 -4.61 -2.57
N GLY A 243 6.97 -5.74 -1.86
CA GLY A 243 7.02 -5.76 -0.41
C GLY A 243 8.39 -5.35 0.14
N VAL A 244 9.46 -5.78 -0.52
CA VAL A 244 10.84 -5.37 -0.19
C VAL A 244 11.05 -3.89 -0.49
N ILE A 245 10.58 -3.41 -1.65
CA ILE A 245 10.71 -1.99 -2.04
C ILE A 245 10.02 -1.08 -1.02
N TYR A 246 8.77 -1.37 -0.65
CA TYR A 246 8.02 -0.54 0.28
C TYR A 246 8.57 -0.58 1.71
N ASP A 247 9.09 -1.71 2.15
CA ASP A 247 9.81 -1.83 3.42
C ASP A 247 11.00 -0.85 3.50
N LEU A 248 11.70 -0.63 2.39
CA LEU A 248 12.89 0.23 2.31
C LEU A 248 12.59 1.74 2.36
N PHE A 249 11.33 2.16 2.22
CA PHE A 249 10.93 3.55 2.46
C PHE A 249 10.79 3.88 3.96
N GLY A 250 10.88 2.88 4.85
CA GLY A 250 10.84 3.09 6.30
C GLY A 250 11.93 4.06 6.78
N PRO A 251 11.58 5.21 7.41
CA PRO A 251 12.56 6.19 7.86
C PRO A 251 13.51 5.63 8.93
N GLU A 252 13.09 4.59 9.66
CA GLU A 252 13.87 3.89 10.68
C GLU A 252 14.98 3.00 10.11
N LYS A 253 14.98 2.72 8.81
CA LYS A 253 15.94 1.79 8.18
C LYS A 253 17.37 2.30 8.29
N THR A 254 18.25 1.42 8.76
CA THR A 254 19.69 1.63 8.74
C THR A 254 20.26 1.42 7.34
N ASP A 255 21.41 2.03 7.05
CA ASP A 255 22.13 1.84 5.79
C ASP A 255 22.39 0.37 5.48
N GLY A 256 22.73 -0.44 6.50
CA GLY A 256 22.97 -1.87 6.34
C GLY A 256 21.70 -2.64 5.97
N GLU A 257 20.54 -2.28 6.51
CA GLU A 257 19.26 -2.88 6.11
C GLU A 257 18.87 -2.49 4.69
N ILE A 258 19.10 -1.24 4.30
CA ILE A 258 18.82 -0.76 2.96
C ILE A 258 19.69 -1.49 1.94
N LEU A 259 20.99 -1.60 2.18
CA LEU A 259 21.90 -2.33 1.29
C LEU A 259 21.53 -3.82 1.16
N ARG A 260 21.08 -4.47 2.25
CA ARG A 260 20.58 -5.86 2.18
C ARG A 260 19.31 -5.98 1.34
N GLY A 261 18.34 -5.06 1.51
CA GLY A 261 17.14 -5.08 0.68
C GLY A 261 17.43 -4.82 -0.81
N LEU A 262 18.35 -3.90 -1.11
CA LEU A 262 18.82 -3.67 -2.48
C LEU A 262 19.53 -4.91 -3.07
N ASP A 263 20.33 -5.62 -2.27
CA ASP A 263 20.95 -6.90 -2.68
C ASP A 263 19.88 -7.95 -3.02
N HIS A 264 18.86 -8.12 -2.17
CA HIS A 264 17.74 -9.04 -2.46
C HIS A 264 17.04 -8.70 -3.79
N LEU A 265 16.78 -7.42 -4.04
CA LEU A 265 16.17 -6.94 -5.29
C LEU A 265 17.06 -7.20 -6.51
N GLN A 266 18.38 -7.00 -6.40
CA GLN A 266 19.30 -7.27 -7.50
C GLN A 266 19.42 -8.77 -7.81
N ARG A 267 19.50 -9.60 -6.78
CA ARG A 267 19.64 -11.06 -6.90
C ARG A 267 18.39 -11.77 -7.40
N SER A 268 17.22 -11.15 -7.25
CA SER A 268 15.93 -11.71 -7.68
C SER A 268 15.55 -11.40 -9.13
N THR A 269 16.36 -10.65 -9.87
CA THR A 269 16.06 -10.26 -11.26
C THR A 269 16.16 -11.38 -12.29
N ALA A 270 16.70 -12.56 -11.93
CA ALA A 270 16.96 -13.65 -12.88
C ALA A 270 17.78 -13.25 -14.12
N GLY A 271 18.60 -12.18 -14.02
CA GLY A 271 19.37 -11.64 -15.14
C GLY A 271 18.57 -10.80 -16.15
N THR A 272 17.27 -10.56 -15.92
CA THR A 272 16.42 -9.74 -16.80
C THR A 272 16.64 -8.25 -16.62
N ASN A 273 17.24 -7.84 -15.49
CA ASN A 273 17.37 -6.45 -15.05
C ASN A 273 16.01 -5.73 -14.92
N CYS A 274 14.94 -6.47 -14.67
CA CYS A 274 13.61 -5.96 -14.37
C CYS A 274 13.12 -6.50 -13.02
N MET A 275 12.19 -5.78 -12.41
CA MET A 275 11.43 -6.27 -11.28
C MET A 275 10.25 -7.12 -11.78
N HIS A 276 10.12 -8.30 -11.19
CA HIS A 276 9.03 -9.24 -11.45
C HIS A 276 7.90 -9.03 -10.44
N GLU A 277 6.77 -9.71 -10.63
CA GLU A 277 5.70 -9.74 -9.61
C GLU A 277 6.15 -10.52 -8.38
N SER A 278 6.68 -11.72 -8.60
CA SER A 278 7.21 -12.56 -7.53
C SER A 278 8.38 -13.41 -8.00
N PHE A 279 9.20 -13.87 -7.07
CA PHE A 279 10.29 -14.84 -7.27
C PHE A 279 10.29 -15.88 -6.15
N TRP A 280 10.67 -17.11 -6.47
CA TRP A 280 10.82 -18.16 -5.46
C TRP A 280 12.00 -17.85 -4.54
N LYS A 281 11.78 -17.94 -3.22
CA LYS A 281 12.75 -17.56 -2.20
C LYS A 281 14.13 -18.23 -2.33
N ASP A 282 14.19 -19.43 -2.91
CA ASP A 282 15.43 -20.21 -3.06
C ASP A 282 15.98 -20.26 -4.50
N ASP A 283 15.23 -19.78 -5.50
CA ASP A 283 15.64 -19.80 -6.91
C ASP A 283 14.99 -18.63 -7.69
N ALA A 284 15.78 -17.61 -7.98
CA ALA A 284 15.31 -16.41 -8.69
C ALA A 284 14.83 -16.70 -10.12
N SER A 285 15.26 -17.81 -10.74
CA SER A 285 14.83 -18.19 -12.09
C SER A 285 13.37 -18.61 -12.15
N VAL A 286 12.77 -18.93 -10.99
CA VAL A 286 11.34 -19.21 -10.84
C VAL A 286 10.64 -17.92 -10.43
N TYR A 287 10.09 -17.20 -11.39
CA TYR A 287 9.43 -15.91 -11.17
C TYR A 287 8.14 -15.76 -11.98
N THR A 288 7.31 -14.77 -11.63
CA THR A 288 6.06 -14.45 -12.33
C THR A 288 6.06 -13.03 -12.89
N ARG A 289 5.32 -12.82 -13.99
CA ARG A 289 5.22 -11.55 -14.73
C ARG A 289 6.59 -10.95 -15.09
N PRO A 290 7.23 -11.41 -16.19
CA PRO A 290 8.48 -10.82 -16.68
C PRO A 290 8.37 -9.32 -17.01
N TRP A 291 7.15 -8.85 -17.28
CA TRP A 291 6.87 -7.44 -17.53
C TRP A 291 5.85 -6.91 -16.54
N PHE A 292 6.34 -6.19 -15.52
CA PHE A 292 5.50 -5.55 -14.53
C PHE A 292 5.92 -4.10 -14.30
N ALA A 293 5.27 -3.19 -15.05
CA ALA A 293 5.64 -1.77 -15.07
C ALA A 293 5.53 -1.11 -13.68
N TRP A 294 4.55 -1.49 -12.86
CA TRP A 294 4.42 -0.96 -11.50
C TRP A 294 5.64 -1.31 -10.64
N ALA A 295 6.05 -2.58 -10.57
CA ALA A 295 7.24 -2.97 -9.80
C ALA A 295 8.52 -2.28 -10.29
N ASN A 296 8.66 -2.13 -11.61
CA ASN A 296 9.78 -1.38 -12.21
C ASN A 296 9.77 0.10 -11.79
N SER A 297 8.61 0.76 -11.86
CA SER A 297 8.45 2.16 -11.45
C SER A 297 8.70 2.35 -9.95
N ALA A 298 8.18 1.46 -9.10
CA ALA A 298 8.39 1.50 -7.65
C ALA A 298 9.88 1.36 -7.28
N TYR A 299 10.62 0.49 -7.98
CA TYR A 299 12.07 0.40 -7.82
C TYR A 299 12.78 1.68 -8.24
N GLY A 300 12.42 2.24 -9.41
CA GLY A 300 12.97 3.51 -9.88
C GLY A 300 12.73 4.65 -8.88
N GLU A 301 11.53 4.72 -8.31
CA GLU A 301 11.17 5.69 -7.28
C GLU A 301 11.99 5.51 -5.99
N LEU A 302 12.19 4.26 -5.54
CA LEU A 302 13.07 3.96 -4.40
C LEU A 302 14.49 4.49 -4.64
N ILE A 303 15.06 4.29 -5.83
CA ILE A 303 16.38 4.81 -6.17
C ILE A 303 16.40 6.35 -6.13
N LEU A 304 15.38 7.02 -6.66
CA LEU A 304 15.26 8.49 -6.58
C LEU A 304 15.06 9.00 -5.14
N TYR A 305 14.37 8.24 -4.30
CA TYR A 305 14.26 8.53 -2.88
C TYR A 305 15.61 8.41 -2.17
N LEU A 306 16.36 7.33 -2.42
CA LEU A 306 17.68 7.12 -1.83
C LEU A 306 18.70 8.14 -2.33
N LEU A 307 18.65 8.55 -3.61
CA LEU A 307 19.49 9.63 -4.13
C LEU A 307 19.29 10.95 -3.38
N ARG A 308 18.06 11.22 -2.90
CA ARG A 308 17.73 12.44 -2.14
C ARG A 308 18.07 12.32 -0.65
N THR A 309 17.91 11.13 -0.07
CA THR A 309 17.98 10.95 1.39
C THR A 309 19.27 10.29 1.88
N ARG A 310 19.85 9.40 1.09
CA ARG A 310 21.03 8.58 1.41
C ARG A 310 21.90 8.35 0.15
N PRO A 311 22.39 9.42 -0.52
CA PRO A 311 23.05 9.30 -1.82
C PRO A 311 24.30 8.40 -1.80
N HIS A 312 24.99 8.30 -0.67
CA HIS A 312 26.18 7.45 -0.48
C HIS A 312 25.91 5.95 -0.62
N LEU A 313 24.64 5.52 -0.56
CA LEU A 313 24.26 4.11 -0.75
C LEU A 313 24.10 3.72 -2.22
N VAL A 314 23.85 4.69 -3.09
CA VAL A 314 23.49 4.47 -4.51
C VAL A 314 24.49 5.11 -5.48
N LEU A 315 25.19 6.16 -5.05
CA LEU A 315 26.31 6.74 -5.78
C LEU A 315 27.60 6.10 -5.25
N ARG A 316 28.44 5.59 -6.14
CA ARG A 316 29.83 5.29 -5.76
C ARG A 316 30.53 6.62 -5.52
N GLU A 317 31.11 6.81 -4.33
CA GLU A 317 32.14 7.82 -4.19
C GLU A 317 33.24 7.51 -5.21
N THR A 318 33.51 8.45 -6.12
CA THR A 318 34.70 8.31 -6.95
C THR A 318 35.87 8.44 -6.00
N PRO A 319 36.72 7.42 -5.81
CA PRO A 319 37.86 7.57 -4.92
C PRO A 319 38.68 8.77 -5.41
N PRO A 320 39.22 9.60 -4.50
CA PRO A 320 40.03 10.73 -4.91
C PRO A 320 41.16 10.22 -5.82
N PRO A 321 41.45 10.89 -6.95
CA PRO A 321 42.43 10.41 -7.90
C PRO A 321 43.73 10.07 -7.16
N THR A 322 44.26 8.90 -7.44
CA THR A 322 45.50 8.44 -6.85
C THR A 322 46.61 9.48 -7.08
N VAL A 323 47.65 9.50 -6.23
CA VAL A 323 48.81 10.39 -6.44
C VAL A 323 49.39 10.24 -7.86
N ARG A 324 49.22 9.05 -8.46
CA ARG A 324 49.66 8.74 -9.83
C ARG A 324 48.79 9.38 -10.91
N GLU A 325 47.48 9.49 -10.69
CA GLU A 325 46.53 10.17 -11.58
C GLU A 325 46.67 11.69 -11.46
N ARG A 326 46.82 12.22 -10.24
CA ARG A 326 47.12 13.65 -10.02
C ARG A 326 48.41 14.09 -10.71
N LYS A 327 49.46 13.25 -10.68
CA LYS A 327 50.74 13.49 -11.39
C LYS A 327 50.63 13.39 -12.91
N ARG A 328 49.64 12.67 -13.46
CA ARG A 328 49.37 12.63 -14.91
C ARG A 328 48.65 13.90 -15.37
N GLU A 329 47.70 14.41 -14.59
CA GLU A 329 47.01 15.67 -14.88
C GLU A 329 47.93 16.90 -14.78
N THR A 330 48.91 16.90 -13.87
CA THR A 330 49.91 17.98 -13.79
C THR A 330 50.97 17.94 -14.90
N LYS A 331 51.13 16.82 -15.60
CA LYS A 331 52.02 16.69 -16.76
C LYS A 331 51.33 16.93 -18.11
N ALA A 332 50.00 16.99 -18.12
CA ALA A 332 49.18 17.22 -19.31
C ALA A 332 48.72 18.70 -19.42
N ARG A 333 49.08 19.55 -18.46
CA ARG A 333 49.00 21.01 -18.51
C ARG A 333 50.40 21.58 -18.66
#